data_AF-A0A950TXZ8-F1
#
_entry.id   AF-A0A950TXZ8-F1
#
_cell.length_a   1.000
_cell.length_b   1.000
_cell.length_c   1.000
_cell.angle_alpha   90.00
_cell.angle_beta   90.00
_cell.angle_gamma   90.00
#
_symmetry.space_group_name_H-M   'P 1'
#
loop_
_entity.id
_entity.type
_entity.pdbx_description
1 polymer ?
#
loop_
_entity_poly.entity_id
_entity_poly.type
_entity_poly.pdbx_seq_one_letter_code
_entity_poly.pdbx_strand_id
1 'polypeptide(L)'
;MTTSELHGLLRDCLVLWGVRSRIQVQDDCLSITTSEGTFRVSAAGAELRPVRWFLHTPDRTAAGRPPRALPSIVALLSALRSAIGAEGGKVVRIGVGGPDP
;
A
#
# COMPACT_ATOMS: atom_id res chain seq x y z
N MET A 1 -11.43 1.51 9.69
CA MET A 1 -10.25 0.65 9.53
C MET A 1 -9.20 1.10 10.51
N THR A 2 -8.78 0.22 11.40
CA THR A 2 -7.78 0.45 12.44
C THR A 2 -6.36 0.26 11.89
N THR A 3 -5.35 0.71 12.64
CA THR A 3 -3.93 0.49 12.29
C THR A 3 -3.57 -0.99 12.21
N SER A 4 -4.13 -1.82 13.11
CA SER A 4 -3.94 -3.28 13.12
C SER A 4 -4.56 -3.97 11.90
N GLU A 5 -5.76 -3.57 11.49
CA GLU A 5 -6.41 -4.08 10.27
C GLU A 5 -5.62 -3.70 9.01
N LEU A 6 -5.15 -2.45 8.94
CA LEU A 6 -4.31 -1.99 7.83
C LEU A 6 -2.97 -2.75 7.79
N HIS A 7 -2.34 -2.97 8.95
CA HIS A 7 -1.11 -3.75 9.05
C HIS A 7 -1.30 -5.18 8.54
N GLY A 8 -2.36 -5.88 8.97
CA GLY A 8 -2.69 -7.22 8.48
C GLY A 8 -2.91 -7.25 6.97
N LEU A 9 -3.74 -6.35 6.46
CA LEU A 9 -4.02 -6.25 5.02
C LEU A 9 -2.76 -5.98 4.19
N LEU A 10 -1.90 -5.05 4.63
CA LEU A 10 -0.66 -4.74 3.92
C LEU A 10 0.30 -5.93 3.92
N ARG A 11 0.41 -6.65 5.05
CA ARG A 11 1.20 -7.88 5.13
C ARG A 11 0.73 -8.91 4.11
N ASP A 12 -0.57 -9.18 4.05
CA ASP A 12 -1.14 -10.15 3.12
C ASP A 12 -0.91 -9.74 1.66
N CYS A 13 -1.12 -8.45 1.34
CA CYS A 13 -0.87 -7.93 0.00
C CYS A 13 0.60 -8.08 -0.41
N LEU A 14 1.54 -7.76 0.46
CA LEU A 14 2.98 -7.86 0.17
C LEU A 14 3.40 -9.31 -0.07
N VAL A 15 2.83 -10.27 0.69
CA VAL A 15 3.01 -11.71 0.44
C VAL A 15 2.46 -12.10 -0.93
N LEU A 16 1.23 -11.69 -1.25
CA LEU A 16 0.59 -11.97 -2.55
C LEU A 16 1.35 -11.37 -3.74
N TRP A 17 2.04 -10.24 -3.53
CA TRP A 17 2.87 -9.60 -4.54
C TRP A 17 4.28 -10.19 -4.62
N GLY A 18 4.63 -11.15 -3.77
CA GLY A 18 5.97 -11.74 -3.72
C GLY A 18 7.05 -10.76 -3.20
N VAL A 19 6.65 -9.73 -2.47
CA VAL A 19 7.57 -8.70 -1.95
C VAL A 19 8.09 -9.12 -0.58
N ARG A 20 9.40 -9.35 -0.49
CA ARG A 20 10.07 -9.52 0.81
C ARG A 20 10.10 -8.18 1.53
N SER A 21 9.40 -8.08 2.66
CA SER A 21 9.26 -6.83 3.41
C SER A 21 9.29 -7.04 4.91
N ARG A 22 9.60 -5.96 5.63
CA ARG A 22 9.41 -5.85 7.08
C ARG A 22 8.46 -4.68 7.35
N ILE A 23 7.37 -4.95 8.08
CA ILE A 23 6.41 -3.92 8.48
C ILE A 23 6.60 -3.62 9.97
N GLN A 24 6.63 -2.34 10.33
CA GLN A 24 6.67 -1.86 11.71
C GLN A 24 5.60 -0.78 11.92
N VAL A 25 4.98 -0.79 13.10
CA VAL A 25 4.06 0.27 13.54
C VAL A 25 4.83 1.22 14.46
N GLN A 26 4.79 2.52 14.18
CA GLN A 26 5.38 3.58 15.01
C GLN A 26 4.44 4.78 15.01
N ASP A 27 4.00 5.23 16.19
CA ASP A 27 3.25 6.49 16.38
C ASP A 27 2.15 6.73 15.32
N ASP A 28 1.26 5.75 15.13
CA ASP A 28 0.17 5.74 14.13
C ASP A 28 0.58 5.77 12.65
N CYS A 29 1.86 5.47 12.38
CA CYS A 29 2.42 5.29 11.06
C CYS A 29 2.86 3.84 10.85
N LEU A 30 2.63 3.32 9.65
CA LEU A 30 3.15 2.03 9.21
C LEU A 30 4.38 2.26 8.32
N SER A 31 5.51 1.70 8.74
CA SER A 31 6.75 1.69 7.96
C SER A 31 6.92 0.33 7.30
N ILE A 32 7.14 0.32 5.99
CA ILE A 32 7.34 -0.88 5.17
C ILE A 32 8.74 -0.79 4.57
N THR A 33 9.65 -1.64 5.01
CA THR A 33 11.02 -1.71 4.48
C THR A 33 11.14 -2.87 3.51
N THR A 34 11.64 -2.58 2.31
CA THR A 34 11.86 -3.53 1.20
C THR A 34 13.26 -3.32 0.61
N SER A 35 13.65 -4.09 -0.42
CA SER A 35 14.87 -3.83 -1.21
C SER A 35 14.86 -2.46 -1.86
N GLU A 36 13.68 -1.97 -2.26
CA GLU A 36 13.49 -0.67 -2.93
C GLU A 36 13.52 0.52 -1.96
N GLY A 37 13.66 0.26 -0.66
CA GLY A 37 13.73 1.26 0.39
C GLY A 37 12.56 1.20 1.38
N THR A 38 12.39 2.29 2.13
CA THR A 38 11.39 2.40 3.20
C THR A 38 10.23 3.29 2.78
N PHE A 39 9.04 2.71 2.79
CA PHE A 39 7.77 3.37 2.52
C PHE A 39 7.06 3.64 3.85
N ARG A 40 6.38 4.77 3.96
CA ARG A 40 5.59 5.09 5.17
C ARG A 40 4.16 5.41 4.80
N VAL A 41 3.22 4.85 5.57
CA VAL A 41 1.79 5.12 5.46
C VAL A 41 1.34 5.75 6.76
N SER A 42 0.79 6.95 6.70
CA SER A 42 0.20 7.64 7.85
C SER A 42 -1.29 7.87 7.62
N ALA A 43 -2.06 7.84 8.71
CA ALA A 43 -3.46 8.26 8.65
C ALA A 43 -3.55 9.77 8.41
N ALA A 44 -4.49 10.19 7.56
CA ALA A 44 -4.85 11.59 7.46
C ALA A 44 -5.86 11.95 8.56
N GLY A 45 -5.77 13.17 9.09
CA GLY A 45 -6.73 13.70 10.04
C GLY A 45 -8.15 13.75 9.47
N ALA A 46 -9.15 13.74 10.35
CA ALA A 46 -10.56 13.71 9.97
C ALA A 46 -11.00 14.95 9.17
N GLU A 47 -10.31 16.07 9.37
CA GLU A 47 -10.49 17.35 8.69
C GLU A 47 -10.02 17.34 7.22
N LEU A 48 -9.15 16.38 6.83
CA LEU A 48 -8.57 16.30 5.49
C LEU A 48 -9.40 15.45 4.52
N ARG A 49 -10.64 15.13 4.86
CA ARG A 49 -11.53 14.34 3.99
C ARG A 49 -11.69 15.03 2.62
N PRO A 50 -11.67 14.27 1.51
CA PRO A 50 -11.79 12.81 1.42
C PRO A 50 -10.48 12.03 1.60
N VAL A 51 -9.36 12.69 1.86
CA VAL A 51 -8.09 12.00 2.12
C VAL A 51 -8.20 11.14 3.39
N ARG A 52 -7.67 9.92 3.30
CA ARG A 52 -7.66 8.96 4.40
C ARG A 52 -6.26 8.55 4.81
N TRP A 53 -5.32 8.51 3.86
CA TRP A 53 -3.93 8.16 4.11
C TRP A 53 -2.97 9.05 3.31
N PHE A 54 -1.76 9.16 3.83
CA PHE A 54 -0.61 9.67 3.10
C PHE A 54 0.40 8.55 2.88
N LEU A 55 0.89 8.43 1.65
CA LEU A 55 1.97 7.52 1.30
C LEU A 55 3.25 8.32 1.03
N HIS A 56 4.28 8.03 1.82
CA HIS A 56 5.64 8.49 1.63
C HIS A 56 6.43 7.39 0.93
N THR A 57 7.03 7.72 -0.20
CA THR A 57 7.87 6.82 -1.00
C THR A 57 9.31 7.32 -0.94
N PRO A 58 10.34 6.45 -0.99
CA PRO A 58 11.75 6.86 -1.02
C PRO A 58 12.03 7.95 -2.08
N ASP A 59 11.54 7.75 -3.29
CA ASP A 59 11.71 8.67 -4.43
C ASP A 59 11.21 10.09 -4.15
N ARG A 60 9.97 10.20 -3.65
CA ARG A 60 9.36 11.50 -3.30
C ARG A 60 10.09 12.17 -2.15
N THR A 61 10.50 11.40 -1.14
CA THR A 61 11.28 11.92 -0.01
C THR A 61 12.62 12.46 -0.48
N ALA A 62 13.35 11.71 -1.33
CA ALA A 62 14.62 12.14 -1.90
C ALA A 62 14.48 13.40 -2.78
N ALA A 63 13.36 13.54 -3.49
CA ALA A 63 13.04 14.70 -4.31
C ALA A 63 12.41 15.88 -3.53
N GLY A 64 12.29 15.80 -2.19
CA GLY A 64 11.64 16.84 -1.38
C GLY A 64 10.16 17.09 -1.70
N ARG A 65 9.49 16.11 -2.31
CA ARG A 65 8.09 16.22 -2.73
C ARG A 65 7.15 15.84 -1.58
N PRO A 66 5.96 16.48 -1.49
CA PRO A 66 4.97 16.11 -0.47
C PRO A 66 4.50 14.66 -0.65
N PRO A 67 4.03 13.99 0.43
CA PRO A 67 3.49 12.64 0.33
C PRO A 67 2.27 12.57 -0.59
N ARG A 68 1.97 11.38 -1.10
CA ARG A 68 0.78 11.17 -1.94
C ARG A 68 -0.45 11.04 -1.04
N ALA A 69 -1.43 11.92 -1.25
CA ALA A 69 -2.74 11.85 -0.61
C ALA A 69 -3.60 10.74 -1.25
N LEU A 70 -4.23 9.91 -0.42
CA LEU A 70 -4.96 8.71 -0.86
C LEU A 70 -6.35 8.67 -0.22
N PRO A 71 -7.43 8.67 -1.04
CA PRO A 71 -8.80 8.75 -0.54
C PRO A 71 -9.41 7.39 -0.16
N SER A 72 -8.83 6.29 -0.60
CA SER A 72 -9.36 4.93 -0.40
C SER A 72 -8.25 3.90 -0.21
N ILE A 73 -8.62 2.74 0.35
CA ILE A 73 -7.69 1.63 0.54
C ILE A 73 -7.19 1.10 -0.81
N VAL A 74 -8.05 1.06 -1.82
CA VAL A 74 -7.67 0.66 -3.18
C VAL A 74 -6.63 1.62 -3.74
N ALA A 75 -6.82 2.94 -3.59
CA ALA A 75 -5.83 3.92 -4.04
C ALA A 75 -4.49 3.75 -3.33
N LEU A 76 -4.51 3.45 -2.02
CA LEU A 76 -3.29 3.16 -1.25
C LEU A 76 -2.57 1.92 -1.77
N LEU A 77 -3.27 0.80 -1.93
CA LEU A 77 -2.67 -0.45 -2.41
C LEU A 77 -2.14 -0.30 -3.84
N SER A 78 -2.88 0.35 -4.73
CA SER A 78 -2.42 0.62 -6.11
C SER A 78 -1.17 1.50 -6.13
N ALA A 79 -1.15 2.58 -5.35
CA ALA A 79 0.01 3.48 -5.28
C ALA A 79 1.23 2.79 -4.66
N LEU A 80 1.02 2.02 -3.59
CA LEU A 80 2.09 1.28 -2.92
C LEU A 80 2.68 0.19 -3.83
N ARG A 81 1.84 -0.62 -4.46
CA ARG A 81 2.27 -1.66 -5.41
C ARG A 81 3.12 -1.07 -6.54
N SER A 82 2.64 0.03 -7.12
CA SER A 82 3.37 0.74 -8.17
C SER A 82 4.70 1.31 -7.68
N ALA A 83 4.75 1.84 -6.44
CA ALA A 83 5.94 2.46 -5.91
C ALA A 83 7.01 1.45 -5.45
N ILE A 84 6.61 0.25 -5.02
CA ILE A 84 7.51 -0.86 -4.69
C ILE A 84 8.03 -1.57 -5.96
N GLY A 85 7.52 -1.22 -7.15
CA GLY A 85 7.88 -1.91 -8.37
C GLY A 85 7.48 -3.38 -8.35
N ALA A 86 6.48 -3.74 -7.53
CA ALA A 86 5.94 -5.09 -7.51
C ALA A 86 5.31 -5.34 -8.88
N GLU A 87 6.06 -6.03 -9.76
CA GLU A 87 5.59 -6.42 -11.08
C GLU A 87 4.18 -6.98 -10.96
N GLY A 88 3.34 -6.67 -11.94
CA GLY A 88 1.96 -7.09 -11.96
C GLY A 88 1.86 -8.60 -11.77
N GLY A 89 1.74 -9.06 -10.50
CA GLY A 89 1.43 -10.44 -10.15
C GLY A 89 0.41 -10.95 -11.14
N LYS A 90 0.76 -12.08 -11.78
CA LYS A 90 0.03 -12.70 -12.90
C LYS A 90 -1.45 -12.40 -12.73
N VAL A 91 -2.02 -11.66 -13.69
CA VAL A 91 -3.45 -11.32 -13.70
C VAL A 91 -4.22 -12.59 -13.34
N VAL A 92 -4.77 -12.65 -12.12
CA VAL A 92 -5.66 -13.72 -11.73
C VAL A 92 -6.95 -13.41 -12.47
N ARG A 93 -7.05 -13.96 -13.68
CA ARG A 93 -8.32 -14.05 -14.40
C ARG A 93 -9.18 -15.01 -13.60
N ILE A 94 -10.13 -14.47 -12.84
CA ILE A 94 -11.25 -15.26 -12.34
C ILE A 94 -12.10 -15.54 -13.59
N GLY A 95 -11.85 -16.69 -14.23
CA GLY A 95 -12.78 -17.22 -15.20
C GLY A 95 -14.10 -17.45 -14.47
N VAL A 96 -15.15 -16.75 -14.89
CA VAL A 96 -16.51 -17.13 -14.53
C VAL A 96 -16.68 -18.52 -15.15
N GLY A 97 -16.66 -19.56 -14.31
CA GLY A 97 -17.02 -20.91 -14.72
C GLY A 97 -18.49 -20.90 -15.12
N GLY A 98 -18.77 -20.54 -16.37
CA GLY A 98 -20.01 -20.89 -17.03
C GLY A 98 -19.94 -22.37 -17.38
N PRO A 99 -20.95 -23.18 -17.04
CA PRO A 99 -21.00 -24.57 -17.48
C PRO A 99 -21.07 -24.59 -19.01
N ASP A 100 -20.33 -25.53 -19.58
CA ASP A 100 -20.35 -25.95 -20.97
C ASP A 100 -21.67 -26.69 -21.27
N PRO A 101 -22.49 -26.23 -22.23
CA PRO A 101 -23.32 -27.13 -23.03
C PRO A 101 -22.93 -27.17 -24.52
#